data_AF-I0IPZ3-F1
#
_entry.id   AF-I0IPZ3-F1
#
_cell.length_a   1.000
_cell.length_b   1.000
_cell.length_c   1.000
_cell.angle_alpha   90.00
_cell.angle_beta   90.00
_cell.angle_gamma   90.00
#
_symmetry.space_group_name_H-M   'P 1'
#
loop_
_entity.id
_entity.type
_entity.pdbx_description
1 polymer ?
#
loop_
_entity_poly.entity_id
_entity_poly.type
_entity_poly.pdbx_seq_one_letter_code
_entity_poly.pdbx_strand_id
1 'polypeptide(L)'
;MLDQKSTQFYVIQVPPPVPPDHLILVGYSAFTTDHRISFTEFLRLSIPPHSPGHYYLTNYSRTVEYAPGGQTGPGWVHPFFGHPYRYRYQGDLVMIASQWAKIQKKREKKLAREEKAEKKAAEMSPEKQVHGPDGGEVIQADEHSLTEVLPSGAYIVHPKRELVRRGLYWNGKGWVPVIAH
;
A
#
# COMPACT_ATOMS: atom_id res chain seq x y z
N MET A 1 -36.03 -33.54 -11.20
CA MET A 1 -35.29 -32.38 -11.77
C MET A 1 -35.51 -31.21 -10.82
N LEU A 2 -34.45 -30.77 -10.14
CA LEU A 2 -34.51 -29.64 -9.20
C LEU A 2 -34.33 -28.34 -9.99
N ASP A 3 -35.23 -27.40 -9.75
CA ASP A 3 -35.34 -26.10 -10.42
C ASP A 3 -34.12 -25.21 -10.12
N GLN A 4 -33.53 -24.62 -11.16
CA GLN A 4 -32.33 -23.77 -11.10
C GLN A 4 -32.54 -22.46 -10.30
N LYS A 5 -33.76 -22.16 -9.86
CA LYS A 5 -34.08 -20.98 -9.05
C LYS A 5 -33.86 -21.17 -7.54
N SER A 6 -33.71 -22.40 -7.06
CA SER A 6 -33.54 -22.71 -5.63
C SER A 6 -32.10 -22.61 -5.10
N THR A 7 -31.10 -22.44 -5.98
CA THR A 7 -29.68 -22.44 -5.62
C THR A 7 -29.09 -21.06 -5.30
N GLN A 8 -29.90 -20.00 -5.20
CA GLN A 8 -29.41 -18.66 -4.83
C GLN A 8 -29.26 -18.42 -3.31
N PHE A 9 -29.64 -19.38 -2.47
CA PHE A 9 -29.48 -19.31 -1.01
C PHE A 9 -28.36 -20.21 -0.51
N TYR A 10 -27.23 -20.29 -1.23
CA TYR A 10 -25.99 -20.69 -0.58
C TYR A 10 -25.64 -19.60 0.44
N VAL A 11 -26.19 -19.77 1.64
CA VAL A 11 -25.59 -19.30 2.88
C VAL A 11 -24.23 -19.98 2.91
N ILE A 12 -23.22 -19.32 2.35
CA ILE A 12 -21.84 -19.58 2.72
C ILE A 12 -21.84 -19.44 4.23
N GLN A 13 -21.57 -20.54 4.93
CA GLN A 13 -21.49 -20.57 6.39
C GLN A 13 -20.63 -19.38 6.84
N VAL A 14 -21.30 -18.33 7.30
CA VAL A 14 -20.69 -17.29 8.10
C VAL A 14 -20.21 -18.04 9.35
N PRO A 15 -18.94 -17.93 9.76
CA PRO A 15 -18.49 -18.52 11.02
C PRO A 15 -19.47 -18.14 12.13
N PRO A 16 -19.63 -18.97 13.19
CA PRO A 16 -20.60 -18.73 14.26
C PRO A 16 -20.54 -17.26 14.65
N PRO A 17 -21.70 -16.57 14.81
CA PRO A 17 -21.75 -15.12 14.88
C PRO A 17 -20.70 -14.67 15.87
N VAL A 18 -19.61 -14.09 15.34
CA VAL A 18 -18.51 -13.62 16.16
C VAL A 18 -19.16 -12.64 17.13
N PRO A 19 -18.99 -12.82 18.45
CA PRO A 19 -19.62 -11.95 19.42
C PRO A 19 -19.35 -10.48 19.05
N PRO A 20 -20.33 -9.57 19.17
CA PRO A 20 -20.11 -8.16 18.84
C PRO A 20 -18.85 -7.58 19.49
N ASP A 21 -18.54 -8.03 20.71
CA ASP A 21 -17.36 -7.63 21.50
C ASP A 21 -16.02 -8.06 20.88
N HIS A 22 -16.05 -8.99 19.91
CA HIS A 22 -14.88 -9.49 19.19
C HIS A 22 -14.74 -8.86 17.81
N LEU A 23 -15.62 -7.92 17.45
CA LEU A 23 -15.58 -7.16 16.22
C LEU A 23 -15.04 -5.77 16.50
N ILE A 24 -14.11 -5.34 15.65
CA ILE A 24 -13.56 -3.99 15.67
C ILE A 24 -14.11 -3.26 14.46
N LEU A 25 -14.72 -2.09 14.70
CA LEU A 25 -15.11 -1.17 13.65
C LEU A 25 -13.86 -0.62 12.97
N VAL A 26 -13.69 -0.92 11.69
CA VAL A 26 -12.59 -0.42 10.87
C VAL A 26 -12.99 0.87 10.16
N GLY A 27 -14.26 1.00 9.79
CA GLY A 27 -14.77 2.22 9.20
C GLY A 27 -16.25 2.15 8.83
N TYR A 28 -16.80 3.30 8.52
CA TYR A 28 -18.14 3.43 7.95
C TYR A 28 -18.03 3.64 6.45
N SER A 29 -18.82 2.91 5.67
CA SER A 29 -18.85 3.04 4.22
C SER A 29 -20.24 3.40 3.77
N ALA A 30 -20.37 4.48 3.01
CA ALA A 30 -21.61 4.87 2.39
C ALA A 30 -21.35 5.48 1.01
N PHE A 31 -22.11 5.04 0.02
CA PHE A 31 -22.07 5.63 -1.31
C PHE A 31 -23.38 5.42 -2.05
N THR A 32 -23.52 6.17 -3.13
CA THR A 32 -24.71 6.17 -3.99
C THR A 32 -24.34 5.74 -5.40
N THR A 33 -25.22 5.00 -6.06
CA THR A 33 -25.04 4.55 -7.45
C THR A 33 -26.38 4.56 -8.19
N ASP A 34 -26.32 4.72 -9.50
CA ASP A 34 -27.47 4.67 -10.42
C ASP A 34 -27.88 3.22 -10.76
N HIS A 35 -27.04 2.23 -10.48
CA HIS A 35 -27.37 0.83 -10.71
C HIS A 35 -27.40 0.03 -9.42
N ARG A 36 -28.13 -1.08 -9.45
CA ARG A 36 -28.17 -1.99 -8.31
C ARG A 36 -26.88 -2.80 -8.26
N ILE A 37 -26.21 -2.77 -7.11
CA ILE A 37 -25.02 -3.59 -6.85
C ILE A 37 -25.35 -4.68 -5.84
N SER A 38 -24.58 -5.76 -5.90
CA SER A 38 -24.70 -6.85 -4.93
C SER A 38 -24.10 -6.47 -3.57
N PHE A 39 -24.46 -7.22 -2.52
CA PHE A 39 -23.83 -7.10 -1.20
C PHE A 39 -22.31 -7.30 -1.29
N THR A 40 -21.86 -8.32 -2.02
CA THR A 40 -20.44 -8.64 -2.19
C THR A 40 -19.69 -7.52 -2.91
N GLU A 41 -20.33 -6.90 -3.89
CA GLU A 41 -19.77 -5.77 -4.63
C GLU A 41 -19.67 -4.53 -3.75
N PHE A 42 -20.71 -4.21 -2.96
CA PHE A 42 -20.64 -3.16 -1.95
C PHE A 42 -19.48 -3.39 -0.98
N LEU A 43 -19.38 -4.59 -0.41
CA LEU A 43 -18.29 -4.95 0.49
C LEU A 43 -16.92 -4.78 -0.18
N ARG A 44 -16.75 -5.23 -1.43
CA ARG A 44 -15.49 -5.07 -2.18
C ARG A 44 -15.10 -3.61 -2.35
N LEU A 45 -16.07 -2.74 -2.65
CA LEU A 45 -15.87 -1.30 -2.82
C LEU A 45 -15.58 -0.58 -1.50
N SER A 46 -16.10 -1.11 -0.39
CA SER A 46 -15.92 -0.56 0.95
C SER A 46 -14.58 -0.92 1.61
N ILE A 47 -13.88 -1.95 1.14
CA ILE A 47 -12.61 -2.39 1.74
C ILE A 47 -11.50 -1.36 1.47
N PRO A 48 -10.79 -0.89 2.51
CA PRO A 48 -9.68 0.04 2.33
C PRO A 48 -8.57 -0.56 1.44
N PRO A 49 -8.00 0.23 0.52
CA PRO A 49 -6.90 -0.22 -0.31
C PRO A 49 -5.71 -0.65 0.57
N HIS A 50 -5.05 -1.74 0.18
CA HIS A 50 -3.85 -2.29 0.83
C HIS A 50 -4.00 -2.74 2.29
N SER A 51 -5.23 -2.97 2.77
CA SER A 51 -5.44 -3.45 4.14
C SER A 51 -5.70 -4.97 4.16
N PRO A 52 -4.70 -5.82 4.49
CA PRO A 52 -4.83 -7.27 4.40
C PRO A 52 -5.74 -7.79 5.52
N GLY A 53 -6.87 -8.42 5.19
CA GLY A 53 -7.78 -8.94 6.21
C GLY A 53 -9.10 -9.44 5.65
N HIS A 54 -9.83 -10.20 6.47
CA HIS A 54 -11.21 -10.53 6.17
C HIS A 54 -12.08 -9.47 6.82
N TYR A 55 -12.88 -8.81 5.98
CA TYR A 55 -13.83 -7.79 6.41
C TYR A 55 -15.23 -8.35 6.39
N TYR A 56 -16.01 -7.89 7.35
CA TYR A 56 -17.43 -8.18 7.46
C TYR A 56 -18.17 -6.86 7.44
N LEU A 57 -19.45 -6.93 7.12
CA LEU A 57 -20.32 -5.77 7.11
C LEU A 57 -21.42 -5.96 8.16
N THR A 58 -21.60 -4.95 8.98
CA THR A 58 -22.69 -4.85 9.95
C THR A 58 -23.54 -3.63 9.64
N ASN A 59 -24.79 -3.59 10.13
CA ASN A 59 -25.72 -2.48 9.89
C ASN A 59 -25.90 -2.12 8.40
N TYR A 60 -25.82 -3.13 7.52
CA TYR A 60 -25.99 -2.92 6.09
C TYR A 60 -27.42 -2.54 5.77
N SER A 61 -27.59 -1.43 5.05
CA SER A 61 -28.87 -1.07 4.47
C SER A 61 -28.73 -0.60 3.04
N ARG A 62 -29.67 -1.03 2.20
CA ARG A 62 -29.89 -0.50 0.86
C ARG A 62 -31.21 0.25 0.84
N THR A 63 -31.15 1.51 0.44
CA THR A 63 -32.32 2.39 0.32
C THR A 63 -32.37 3.03 -1.06
N VAL A 64 -33.55 3.49 -1.45
CA VAL A 64 -33.75 4.29 -2.66
C VAL A 64 -33.90 5.74 -2.22
N GLU A 65 -33.06 6.61 -2.77
CA GLU A 65 -33.12 8.04 -2.56
C GLU A 65 -33.77 8.68 -3.79
N TYR A 66 -34.77 9.53 -3.59
CA TYR A 66 -35.46 10.24 -4.67
C TYR A 66 -34.92 11.67 -4.80
N ALA A 67 -34.92 12.16 -6.04
CA ALA A 67 -34.37 13.47 -6.33
C ALA A 67 -35.18 14.60 -5.67
N PRO A 68 -34.53 15.50 -4.91
CA PRO A 68 -35.19 16.67 -4.36
C PRO A 68 -35.36 17.72 -5.47
N GLY A 69 -36.47 17.63 -6.20
CA GLY A 69 -36.94 18.68 -7.12
C GLY A 69 -36.22 18.76 -8.47
N GLY A 70 -36.85 18.23 -9.52
CA GLY A 70 -36.79 18.65 -10.94
C GLY A 70 -35.47 18.63 -11.71
N GLN A 71 -34.34 19.01 -11.11
CA GLN A 71 -33.02 19.05 -11.73
C GLN A 71 -32.11 18.03 -11.06
N THR A 72 -31.84 16.93 -11.76
CA THR A 72 -30.89 15.91 -11.36
C THR A 72 -29.64 15.95 -12.23
N GLY A 73 -28.48 15.80 -11.59
CA GLY A 73 -27.19 15.65 -12.28
C GLY A 73 -26.93 14.20 -12.72
N PRO A 74 -25.69 13.89 -13.14
CA PRO A 74 -25.28 12.51 -13.41
C PRO A 74 -25.40 11.62 -12.16
N GLY A 75 -25.72 10.33 -12.36
CA GLY A 75 -25.87 9.34 -11.29
C GLY A 75 -27.29 9.15 -10.74
N TRP A 76 -28.29 9.72 -11.41
CA TRP A 76 -29.72 9.47 -11.16
C TRP A 76 -30.30 8.59 -12.25
N VAL A 77 -31.14 7.63 -11.86
CA VAL A 77 -31.96 6.84 -12.79
C VAL A 77 -33.20 7.64 -13.13
N HIS A 78 -33.46 7.78 -14.43
CA HIS A 78 -34.63 8.44 -14.97
C HIS A 78 -35.63 7.40 -15.50
N PRO A 79 -36.60 6.94 -14.69
CA PRO A 79 -37.61 6.03 -15.16
C PRO A 79 -38.59 6.72 -16.12
N PHE A 80 -39.23 5.95 -16.99
CA PHE A 80 -40.25 6.46 -17.92
C PHE A 80 -41.48 7.05 -17.19
N PHE A 81 -41.75 6.55 -15.98
CA PHE A 81 -42.75 7.06 -15.05
C PHE A 81 -42.18 7.15 -13.62
N GLY A 82 -42.46 8.23 -12.91
CA GLY A 82 -42.06 8.44 -11.52
C GLY A 82 -40.92 9.46 -11.33
N HIS A 83 -40.45 9.59 -10.10
CA HIS A 83 -39.37 10.52 -9.76
C HIS A 83 -38.00 9.90 -10.04
N PRO A 84 -37.02 10.68 -10.54
CA PRO A 84 -35.65 10.21 -10.63
C PRO A 84 -35.15 9.73 -9.26
N TYR A 85 -34.39 8.64 -9.27
CA TYR A 85 -33.94 7.98 -8.04
C TYR A 85 -32.51 7.45 -8.16
N ARG A 86 -31.88 7.17 -7.04
CA ARG A 86 -30.60 6.45 -6.96
C ARG A 86 -30.58 5.49 -5.79
N TYR A 87 -29.70 4.51 -5.83
CA TYR A 87 -29.53 3.55 -4.75
C TYR A 87 -28.48 4.07 -3.77
N ARG A 88 -28.84 4.17 -2.49
CA ARG A 88 -27.93 4.47 -1.40
C ARG A 88 -27.62 3.21 -0.61
N TYR A 89 -26.33 2.94 -0.45
CA TYR A 89 -25.83 1.83 0.34
C TYR A 89 -25.03 2.39 1.51
N GLN A 90 -25.20 1.79 2.68
CA GLN A 90 -24.42 2.12 3.87
C GLN A 90 -24.20 0.87 4.71
N GLY A 91 -23.10 0.84 5.44
CA GLY A 91 -22.79 -0.20 6.40
C GLY A 91 -21.48 0.04 7.13
N ASP A 92 -21.35 -0.62 8.27
CA ASP A 92 -20.18 -0.60 9.13
C ASP A 92 -19.25 -1.74 8.76
N LEU A 93 -18.04 -1.40 8.33
CA LEU A 93 -17.00 -2.35 8.01
C LEU A 93 -16.30 -2.78 9.30
N VAL A 94 -16.40 -4.06 9.62
CA VAL A 94 -15.83 -4.63 10.84
C VAL A 94 -14.83 -5.73 10.53
N MET A 95 -13.92 -5.95 11.46
CA MET A 95 -12.95 -7.05 11.41
C MET A 95 -12.92 -7.78 12.75
N ILE A 96 -12.51 -9.04 12.73
CA ILE A 96 -12.27 -9.78 13.97
C ILE A 96 -11.07 -9.17 14.70
N ALA A 97 -11.22 -8.89 16.00
CA ALA A 97 -10.21 -8.26 16.83
C ALA A 97 -8.85 -8.97 16.78
N SER A 98 -8.84 -10.31 16.76
CA SER A 98 -7.62 -11.11 16.66
C SER A 98 -6.89 -10.92 15.31
N GLN A 99 -7.62 -10.67 14.22
CA GLN A 99 -7.02 -10.36 12.92
C GLN A 99 -6.47 -8.93 12.91
N TRP A 100 -7.22 -7.98 13.45
CA TRP A 100 -6.77 -6.59 13.57
C TRP A 100 -5.48 -6.46 14.38
N ALA A 101 -5.38 -7.15 15.52
CA ALA A 101 -4.18 -7.18 16.35
C ALA A 101 -2.94 -7.70 15.59
N LYS A 102 -3.10 -8.73 14.73
CA LYS A 102 -2.01 -9.23 13.89
C LYS A 102 -1.56 -8.21 12.85
N ILE A 103 -2.49 -7.43 12.29
CA ILE A 103 -2.20 -6.39 11.29
C ILE A 103 -1.46 -5.23 11.96
N GLN A 104 -1.92 -4.77 13.13
CA GLN A 104 -1.27 -3.71 13.90
C GLN A 104 0.17 -4.08 14.26
N LYS A 105 0.40 -5.29 14.80
CA LYS A 105 1.75 -5.78 15.12
C LYS A 105 2.67 -5.84 13.89
N LYS A 106 2.15 -6.15 12.70
CA LYS A 106 2.94 -6.10 11.46
C LYS A 106 3.27 -4.66 11.05
N ARG A 107 2.33 -3.73 11.18
CA ARG A 107 2.54 -2.30 10.88
C ARG A 107 3.57 -1.69 11.82
N GLU A 108 3.45 -1.91 13.12
CA GLU A 108 4.42 -1.46 14.13
C GLU A 108 5.83 -1.96 13.82
N LYS A 109 5.99 -3.25 13.49
CA LYS A 109 7.29 -3.82 13.10
C LYS A 109 7.87 -3.19 11.84
N LYS A 110 7.02 -2.84 10.86
CA LYS A 110 7.45 -2.18 9.63
C LYS A 110 7.92 -0.75 9.92
N LEU A 111 7.11 0.01 10.66
CA LEU A 111 7.46 1.37 11.09
C LEU A 111 8.76 1.40 11.92
N ALA A 112 8.92 0.48 12.87
CA ALA A 112 10.14 0.38 13.67
C ALA A 112 11.39 0.00 12.86
N ARG A 113 11.22 -0.70 11.72
CA ARG A 113 12.33 -0.97 10.80
C ARG A 113 12.67 0.25 9.95
N GLU A 114 11.66 0.97 9.49
CA GLU A 114 11.82 2.20 8.72
C GLU A 114 12.49 3.27 9.58
N GLU A 115 12.03 3.50 10.82
CA GLU A 115 12.65 4.44 11.76
C GLU A 115 14.12 4.07 12.06
N LYS A 116 14.44 2.78 12.22
CA LYS A 116 15.83 2.32 12.38
C LYS A 116 16.66 2.54 11.11
N ALA A 117 16.07 2.38 9.93
CA ALA A 117 16.75 2.63 8.67
C ALA A 117 17.00 4.13 8.47
N GLU A 118 16.04 4.98 8.81
CA GLU A 118 16.17 6.44 8.77
C GLU A 118 17.19 6.94 9.79
N LYS A 119 17.19 6.42 11.02
CA LYS A 119 18.22 6.74 12.02
C LYS A 119 19.61 6.34 11.55
N LYS A 120 19.76 5.15 10.95
CA LYS A 120 21.05 4.74 10.33
C LYS A 120 21.42 5.61 9.13
N ALA A 121 20.45 6.06 8.34
CA ALA A 121 20.70 6.96 7.23
C ALA A 121 21.07 8.38 7.70
N ALA A 122 20.54 8.84 8.83
CA ALA A 122 20.84 10.13 9.43
C ALA A 122 22.15 10.11 10.25
N GLU A 123 22.52 8.98 10.86
CA GLU A 123 23.84 8.78 11.49
C GLU A 123 24.98 8.69 10.48
N MET A 124 24.68 8.44 9.19
CA MET A 124 25.64 8.69 8.12
C MET A 124 25.71 10.20 7.86
N SER A 125 26.69 10.89 8.46
CA SER A 125 27.01 12.31 8.20
C SER A 125 28.50 12.59 8.48
N PRO A 126 29.17 13.57 7.83
CA PRO A 126 29.05 14.10 6.47
C PRO A 126 30.19 13.56 5.56
N GLU A 127 30.14 13.93 4.28
CA GLU A 127 31.18 13.66 3.26
C GLU A 127 32.58 13.95 3.80
N LYS A 128 33.44 12.92 3.82
CA LYS A 128 34.86 13.11 4.14
C LYS A 128 35.48 13.81 2.92
N GLN A 129 35.94 15.05 3.10
CA GLN A 129 36.83 15.68 2.14
C GLN A 129 38.13 14.88 2.13
N VAL A 130 38.47 14.28 1.00
CA VAL A 130 39.73 13.54 0.82
C VAL A 130 40.53 14.25 -0.25
N HIS A 131 41.84 14.38 -0.02
CA HIS A 131 42.73 14.99 -1.00
C HIS A 131 43.00 13.99 -2.13
N GLY A 132 42.78 14.44 -3.37
CA GLY A 132 43.15 13.70 -4.57
C GLY A 132 44.67 13.51 -4.68
N PRO A 133 45.13 12.66 -5.61
CA PRO A 133 46.54 12.30 -5.75
C PRO A 133 47.48 13.51 -5.97
N ASP A 134 46.99 14.62 -6.52
CA ASP A 134 47.74 15.87 -6.72
C ASP A 134 47.43 16.97 -5.68
N GLY A 135 46.77 16.63 -4.57
CA GLY A 135 46.46 17.57 -3.48
C GLY A 135 45.20 18.43 -3.68
N GLY A 136 44.42 18.21 -4.74
CA GLY A 136 43.12 18.85 -4.93
C GLY A 136 42.03 18.29 -4.00
N GLU A 137 41.11 19.13 -3.54
CA GLU A 137 39.98 18.70 -2.70
C GLU A 137 38.96 17.90 -3.51
N VAL A 138 38.67 16.66 -3.08
CA VAL A 138 37.63 15.81 -3.67
C VAL A 138 36.61 15.46 -2.59
N ILE A 139 35.33 15.70 -2.90
CA ILE A 139 34.21 15.32 -2.03
C ILE A 139 34.00 13.80 -2.20
N GLN A 140 34.41 13.02 -1.20
CA GLN A 140 34.26 11.56 -1.24
C GLN A 140 33.00 11.15 -0.48
N ALA A 141 31.96 10.76 -1.22
CA ALA A 141 30.68 10.33 -0.65
C ALA A 141 30.73 8.90 -0.03
N ASP A 142 31.72 8.08 -0.38
CA ASP A 142 31.83 6.67 0.03
C ASP A 142 33.25 6.30 0.50
N GLU A 143 33.38 5.61 1.63
CA GLU A 143 34.65 5.18 2.29
C GLU A 143 35.60 4.35 1.39
N HIS A 144 35.14 3.84 0.25
CA HIS A 144 35.94 3.06 -0.70
C HIS A 144 35.68 3.41 -2.17
N SER A 145 35.21 4.61 -2.50
CA SER A 145 35.11 5.00 -3.92
C SER A 145 36.49 4.98 -4.61
N LEU A 146 36.52 4.63 -5.90
CA LEU A 146 37.71 4.74 -6.73
C LEU A 146 37.69 6.08 -7.45
N THR A 147 38.79 6.83 -7.42
CA THR A 147 38.93 8.07 -8.17
C THR A 147 39.89 7.85 -9.34
N GLU A 148 39.44 8.15 -10.56
CA GLU A 148 40.23 8.07 -11.79
C GLU A 148 40.49 9.48 -12.33
N VAL A 149 41.70 9.73 -12.84
CA VAL A 149 42.07 10.99 -13.49
C VAL A 149 41.97 10.79 -15.01
N LEU A 150 41.11 11.57 -15.66
CA LEU A 150 41.01 11.57 -17.11
C LEU A 150 42.22 12.28 -17.76
N PRO A 151 42.53 11.99 -19.03
CA PRO A 151 43.55 12.72 -19.79
C PRO A 151 43.31 14.23 -19.89
N SER A 152 42.06 14.67 -19.68
CA SER A 152 41.67 16.09 -19.61
C SER A 152 41.99 16.77 -18.28
N GLY A 153 42.50 16.03 -17.28
CA GLY A 153 42.72 16.50 -15.92
C GLY A 153 41.46 16.50 -15.04
N ALA A 154 40.32 16.06 -15.57
CA ALA A 154 39.10 15.92 -14.79
C ALA A 154 39.12 14.63 -13.94
N TYR A 155 38.56 14.69 -12.74
CA TYR A 155 38.44 13.55 -11.84
C TYR A 155 37.06 12.89 -11.97
N ILE A 156 37.02 11.57 -12.13
CA ILE A 156 35.79 10.77 -12.02
C ILE A 156 35.84 9.99 -10.71
N VAL A 157 34.79 10.09 -9.91
CA VAL A 157 34.59 9.27 -8.72
C VAL A 157 33.62 8.15 -9.04
N HIS A 158 34.05 6.90 -8.87
CA HIS A 158 33.21 5.71 -8.96
C HIS A 158 32.73 5.31 -7.56
N PRO A 159 31.44 5.44 -7.24
CA PRO A 159 30.88 5.05 -5.94
C PRO A 159 31.11 3.56 -5.67
N LYS A 160 31.23 3.18 -4.39
CA LYS A 160 31.46 1.77 -3.98
C LYS A 160 30.41 0.84 -4.58
N ARG A 161 29.15 1.30 -4.60
CA ARG A 161 28.01 0.55 -5.14
C ARG A 161 28.14 0.29 -6.65
N GLU A 162 28.71 1.22 -7.39
CA GLU A 162 28.95 1.05 -8.83
C GLU A 162 30.05 0.02 -9.09
N LEU A 163 31.14 0.08 -8.33
CA LEU A 163 32.27 -0.85 -8.44
C LEU A 163 31.85 -2.29 -8.10
N VAL A 164 31.06 -2.47 -7.03
CA VAL A 164 30.46 -3.77 -6.69
C VAL A 164 29.53 -4.26 -7.81
N ARG A 165 28.73 -3.37 -8.41
CA ARG A 165 27.88 -3.72 -9.56
C ARG A 165 28.68 -4.13 -10.79
N ARG A 166 29.87 -3.55 -10.98
CA ARG A 166 30.85 -3.91 -12.03
C ARG A 166 31.63 -5.19 -11.71
N GLY A 167 31.32 -5.88 -10.60
CA GLY A 167 31.97 -7.13 -10.23
C GLY A 167 33.36 -6.93 -9.61
N LEU A 168 33.63 -5.77 -9.02
CA LEU A 168 34.84 -5.51 -8.26
C LEU A 168 34.56 -5.66 -6.75
N TYR A 169 35.55 -6.11 -5.98
CA TYR A 169 35.50 -6.09 -4.52
C TYR A 169 36.76 -5.44 -3.94
N TRP A 170 36.62 -4.83 -2.76
CA TRP A 170 37.73 -4.21 -2.05
C TRP A 170 38.43 -5.24 -1.17
N ASN A 171 39.74 -5.44 -1.36
CA ASN A 171 40.53 -6.43 -0.60
C ASN A 171 41.33 -5.83 0.57
N GLY A 172 41.09 -4.56 0.93
CA GLY A 172 41.83 -3.82 1.96
C GLY A 172 43.04 -3.04 1.43
N LYS A 173 43.49 -3.30 0.19
CA LYS A 173 44.59 -2.58 -0.47
C LYS A 173 44.19 -1.94 -1.82
N GLY A 174 43.13 -2.44 -2.45
CA GLY A 174 42.64 -1.95 -3.74
C GLY A 174 41.37 -2.67 -4.20
N TRP A 175 40.82 -2.21 -5.32
CA TRP A 175 39.70 -2.87 -6.01
C TRP A 175 40.21 -3.97 -6.94
N VAL A 176 39.64 -5.17 -6.81
CA VAL A 176 40.04 -6.36 -7.57
C VAL A 176 38.81 -7.00 -8.21
N PRO A 177 38.88 -7.52 -9.45
CA PRO A 177 37.76 -8.24 -10.06
C PRO A 177 37.41 -9.50 -9.26
N VAL A 178 36.11 -9.75 -9.11
CA VAL A 178 35.57 -11.02 -8.63
C VAL A 178 35.77 -12.03 -9.77
N ILE A 179 36.80 -12.86 -9.66
CA ILE A 179 37.03 -13.97 -10.59
C ILE A 179 35.96 -15.03 -10.28
N ALA A 180 34.99 -15.19 -11.18
CA ALA A 180 34.04 -16.29 -11.11
C ALA A 180 34.77 -17.58 -11.51
N HIS A 181 34.86 -18.53 -10.57
CA HIS A 181 35.29 -19.90 -10.83
C HIS A 181 34.11 -20.76 -11.26
#